data_AF-A0A3B6CFW8-F1
#
_entry.id   AF-A0A3B6CFW8-F1
#
_cell.length_a   1.000
_cell.length_b   1.000
_cell.length_c   1.000
_cell.angle_alpha   90.00
_cell.angle_beta   90.00
_cell.angle_gamma   90.00
#
_symmetry.space_group_name_H-M   'P 1'
#
loop_
_entity.id
_entity.type
_entity.pdbx_description
1 polymer ?
#
loop_
_entity_poly.entity_id
_entity_poly.type
_entity_poly.pdbx_seq_one_letter_code
_entity_poly.pdbx_strand_id
1 'polypeptide(L)'
;MLEWLEGLGVDMERSDMSFSASTQPDGSSRGCEWGNGNGISSLLAQKANVLKTSFWRMLREIFKFKNDALTYLEYHDRNPDLDCNETMGQFIQSHGYSLLFQEAYLIPVCGGMWSSSSHGVLSLSAFFVLSFFRNHDLLQLFCYPQLATVKACSQSFVDKVKGELERIGCQIKTSCRVKSVSSPDGAGYRVLENDGSEETYDSVILGVHAPNALKVLGAEATHHELRILGACQYVQRDIYLHRDKNLMPQNSSAWSAWNFLGTTSMGFSVTYWLNLIQKIESVRPFLVTLNPPRVPDHVVLKWSTSLPVPSVAAAKAYLQLDQVQGKRGIWFCGAYQGHGFHEDGLKAGKAAAQGLLGKKFQLLRNPKQMIPSWTEFSYRLVEGGSVLSFGKVCDKCRIKSVMRVHDPLFYWKVATEGNLGLAEAYINGCFSFLDKREGLLNLFLILIVNRDVRRSCRSARKGGRWTPLHLIARLAHSKYILREVSRKNTVTQTRRNISQHYDLSNDFFSLFLDKSMTYSCAVFKMENESLEVAQQRKLSLLIDKAKVKRGHHVLDIGSGWGSLAIQAVKQTGCKYTGVTLSAEQHKYAEREVREAGLEVSSMLPPPFCNTAPL
;
A
#
# COMPACT_ATOMS: atom_id res chain seq x y z
N MET A 1 9.15 8.99 -2.94
CA MET A 1 8.96 10.28 -3.63
C MET A 1 8.80 11.41 -2.63
N LEU A 2 7.89 11.30 -1.65
CA LEU A 2 7.72 12.29 -0.57
C LEU A 2 9.06 12.70 0.10
N GLU A 3 9.85 11.74 0.59
CA GLU A 3 11.18 11.96 1.19
C GLU A 3 12.16 12.74 0.28
N TRP A 4 12.02 12.61 -1.06
CA TRP A 4 12.86 13.30 -2.03
C TRP A 4 12.37 14.74 -2.29
N LEU A 5 11.06 14.95 -2.30
CA LEU A 5 10.45 16.29 -2.33
C LEU A 5 10.76 17.06 -1.03
N GLU A 6 10.67 16.41 0.12
CA GLU A 6 11.06 16.95 1.42
C GLU A 6 12.55 17.29 1.48
N GLY A 7 13.42 16.41 0.96
CA GLY A 7 14.86 16.68 0.82
C GLY A 7 15.21 17.82 -0.15
N LEU A 8 14.32 18.16 -1.08
CA LEU A 8 14.40 19.35 -1.94
C LEU A 8 13.71 20.58 -1.31
N GLY A 9 13.19 20.48 -0.09
CA GLY A 9 12.42 21.54 0.57
C GLY A 9 11.15 21.93 -0.18
N VAL A 10 10.48 20.99 -0.84
CA VAL A 10 9.23 21.22 -1.60
C VAL A 10 8.03 21.11 -0.69
N ASP A 11 7.28 22.21 -0.55
CA ASP A 11 6.01 22.25 0.19
C ASP A 11 4.99 21.28 -0.41
N MET A 12 4.57 20.31 0.39
CA MET A 12 3.51 19.36 0.07
C MET A 12 2.28 19.62 0.95
N GLU A 13 1.10 19.42 0.38
CA GLU A 13 -0.16 19.49 1.12
C GLU A 13 -1.13 18.37 0.71
N ARG A 14 -2.18 18.16 1.51
CA ARG A 14 -3.18 17.12 1.24
C ARG A 14 -4.13 17.54 0.12
N SER A 15 -4.24 16.71 -0.93
CA SER A 15 -5.25 16.78 -1.98
C SER A 15 -6.50 16.02 -1.58
N ASP A 16 -7.65 16.42 -2.13
CA ASP A 16 -8.80 15.53 -2.26
C ASP A 16 -8.56 14.51 -3.39
N MET A 17 -9.14 13.31 -3.26
CA MET A 17 -9.01 12.19 -4.20
C MET A 17 -10.35 11.49 -4.44
N SER A 18 -11.47 12.19 -4.20
CA SER A 18 -12.81 11.64 -4.35
C SER A 18 -13.15 11.34 -5.81
N PHE A 19 -14.01 10.33 -5.98
CA PHE A 19 -14.40 9.79 -7.27
C PHE A 19 -15.93 9.79 -7.43
N SER A 20 -16.40 10.06 -8.66
CA SER A 20 -17.80 9.89 -9.06
C SER A 20 -17.93 9.29 -10.46
N ALA A 21 -18.99 8.50 -10.65
CA ALA A 21 -19.44 8.03 -11.95
C ALA A 21 -20.84 8.59 -12.23
N SER A 22 -21.00 9.23 -13.38
CA SER A 22 -22.27 9.60 -14.00
C SER A 22 -22.40 8.84 -15.32
N THR A 23 -22.98 7.64 -15.28
CA THR A 23 -23.31 6.90 -16.50
C THR A 23 -24.72 7.28 -16.96
N GLN A 24 -24.80 8.04 -18.05
CA GLN A 24 -26.04 8.49 -18.68
C GLN A 24 -26.14 7.89 -20.09
N PRO A 25 -26.85 6.75 -20.27
CA PRO A 25 -27.19 6.25 -21.59
C PRO A 25 -28.48 6.94 -22.05
N ASP A 26 -28.31 8.06 -22.78
CA ASP A 26 -29.29 8.72 -23.65
C ASP A 26 -30.74 8.75 -23.13
N GLY A 27 -30.94 9.40 -21.98
CA GLY A 27 -32.27 9.61 -21.37
C GLY A 27 -32.95 8.35 -20.82
N SER A 28 -32.31 7.18 -20.88
CA SER A 28 -32.89 5.92 -20.41
C SER A 28 -32.87 5.77 -18.89
N SER A 29 -33.87 5.07 -18.34
CA SER A 29 -34.03 4.82 -16.90
C SER A 29 -32.95 3.95 -16.24
N ARG A 30 -31.93 3.53 -17.01
CA ARG A 30 -30.81 2.69 -16.57
C ARG A 30 -29.64 3.50 -15.98
N GLY A 31 -29.59 4.82 -16.20
CA GLY A 31 -28.46 5.65 -15.77
C GLY A 31 -28.16 5.59 -14.26
N CYS A 32 -26.88 5.66 -13.91
CA CYS A 32 -26.37 5.57 -12.55
C CYS A 32 -25.45 6.76 -12.25
N GLU A 33 -25.87 7.64 -11.33
CA GLU A 33 -25.05 8.77 -10.86
C GLU A 33 -24.79 8.66 -9.35
N TRP A 34 -23.51 8.58 -8.98
CA TRP A 34 -23.05 8.52 -7.59
C TRP A 34 -21.58 8.96 -7.48
N GLY A 35 -21.15 9.35 -6.28
CA GLY A 35 -19.74 9.57 -5.94
C GLY A 35 -19.46 9.38 -4.46
N ASN A 36 -18.25 9.67 -4.00
CA ASN A 36 -17.86 9.49 -2.59
C ASN A 36 -17.34 10.75 -1.87
N GLY A 37 -17.19 11.90 -2.54
CA GLY A 37 -16.61 13.12 -1.95
C GLY A 37 -17.32 13.65 -0.71
N ASN A 38 -18.65 13.75 -0.73
CA ASN A 38 -19.45 14.21 0.41
C ASN A 38 -20.15 13.05 1.15
N GLY A 39 -19.52 11.87 1.15
CA GLY A 39 -20.02 10.67 1.83
C GLY A 39 -21.41 10.23 1.32
N ILE A 40 -22.38 10.10 2.23
CA ILE A 40 -23.72 9.58 1.92
C ILE A 40 -24.47 10.47 0.91
N SER A 41 -24.24 11.79 0.92
CA SER A 41 -24.91 12.72 -0.01
C SER A 41 -24.44 12.56 -1.46
N SER A 42 -23.15 12.23 -1.67
CA SER A 42 -22.62 11.86 -2.99
C SER A 42 -23.02 10.44 -3.38
N LEU A 43 -23.00 9.49 -2.43
CA LEU A 43 -23.34 8.09 -2.69
C LEU A 43 -24.80 7.94 -3.16
N LEU A 44 -25.69 8.75 -2.60
CA LEU A 44 -27.13 8.74 -2.88
C LEU A 44 -27.59 10.00 -3.64
N ALA A 45 -26.67 10.63 -4.39
CA ALA A 45 -26.96 11.83 -5.18
C ALA A 45 -28.18 11.61 -6.11
N GLN A 46 -28.18 10.53 -6.89
CA GLN A 46 -29.38 10.02 -7.54
C GLN A 46 -30.23 9.28 -6.50
N LYS A 47 -31.12 10.00 -5.80
CA LYS A 47 -31.96 9.48 -4.69
C LYS A 47 -32.68 8.15 -5.00
N ALA A 48 -33.07 7.93 -6.26
CA ALA A 48 -33.68 6.68 -6.72
C ALA A 48 -32.81 5.43 -6.48
N ASN A 49 -31.48 5.58 -6.37
CA ASN A 49 -30.54 4.49 -6.11
C ASN A 49 -30.78 3.80 -4.75
N VAL A 50 -31.42 4.49 -3.79
CA VAL A 50 -31.88 3.89 -2.53
C VAL A 50 -32.83 2.72 -2.75
N LEU A 51 -33.64 2.77 -3.82
CA LEU A 51 -34.63 1.72 -4.15
C LEU A 51 -34.11 0.72 -5.20
N LYS A 52 -33.00 1.01 -5.90
CA LYS A 52 -32.40 0.11 -6.90
C LYS A 52 -31.66 -1.04 -6.20
N THR A 53 -32.23 -2.25 -6.24
CA THR A 53 -31.57 -3.47 -5.74
C THR A 53 -30.22 -3.75 -6.43
N SER A 54 -30.08 -3.38 -7.70
CA SER A 54 -28.83 -3.44 -8.47
C SER A 54 -27.75 -2.52 -7.92
N PHE A 55 -28.09 -1.32 -7.44
CA PHE A 55 -27.13 -0.40 -6.83
C PHE A 55 -26.58 -0.95 -5.50
N TRP A 56 -27.46 -1.46 -4.64
CA TRP A 56 -27.02 -2.15 -3.42
C TRP A 56 -26.24 -3.44 -3.67
N ARG A 57 -26.49 -4.13 -4.80
CA ARG A 57 -25.64 -5.23 -5.27
C ARG A 57 -24.24 -4.72 -5.64
N MET A 58 -24.14 -3.65 -6.45
CA MET A 58 -22.87 -3.03 -6.82
C MET A 58 -22.04 -2.65 -5.58
N LEU A 59 -22.64 -2.00 -4.57
CA LEU A 59 -21.90 -1.61 -3.36
C LEU A 59 -21.37 -2.83 -2.58
N ARG A 60 -22.13 -3.94 -2.52
CA ARG A 60 -21.65 -5.21 -1.94
C ARG A 60 -20.52 -5.82 -2.79
N GLU A 61 -20.63 -5.74 -4.12
CA GLU A 61 -19.60 -6.19 -5.05
C GLU A 61 -18.29 -5.39 -4.89
N ILE A 62 -18.33 -4.08 -4.60
CA ILE A 62 -17.10 -3.31 -4.28
C ILE A 62 -16.41 -3.84 -3.01
N PHE A 63 -17.17 -4.15 -1.95
CA PHE A 63 -16.59 -4.78 -0.76
C PHE A 63 -16.11 -6.22 -1.00
N LYS A 64 -16.77 -6.98 -1.89
CA LYS A 64 -16.31 -8.30 -2.34
C LYS A 64 -14.98 -8.17 -3.09
N PHE A 65 -14.88 -7.23 -4.03
CA PHE A 65 -13.72 -6.97 -4.86
C PHE A 65 -12.46 -6.69 -4.03
N LYS A 66 -12.57 -5.96 -2.91
CA LYS A 66 -11.46 -5.81 -1.95
C LYS A 66 -10.92 -7.15 -1.44
N ASN A 67 -11.79 -8.09 -1.09
CA ASN A 67 -11.37 -9.39 -0.53
C ASN A 67 -10.85 -10.34 -1.62
N ASP A 68 -11.54 -10.39 -2.77
CA ASP A 68 -11.12 -11.18 -3.93
C ASP A 68 -9.73 -10.71 -4.41
N ALA A 69 -9.52 -9.38 -4.54
CA ALA A 69 -8.24 -8.78 -4.93
C ALA A 69 -7.10 -9.10 -3.95
N LEU A 70 -7.33 -8.98 -2.64
CA LEU A 70 -6.31 -9.31 -1.65
C LEU A 70 -5.98 -10.81 -1.64
N THR A 71 -6.98 -11.67 -1.79
CA THR A 71 -6.80 -13.13 -1.86
C THR A 71 -6.02 -13.54 -3.11
N TYR A 72 -6.31 -12.91 -4.25
CA TYR A 72 -5.61 -13.12 -5.51
C TYR A 72 -4.12 -12.74 -5.41
N LEU A 73 -3.83 -11.56 -4.86
CA LEU A 73 -2.46 -11.10 -4.68
C LEU A 73 -1.71 -11.93 -3.64
N GLU A 74 -2.37 -12.34 -2.54
CA GLU A 74 -1.81 -13.30 -1.59
C GLU A 74 -1.51 -14.68 -2.21
N TYR A 75 -2.20 -15.07 -3.27
CA TYR A 75 -1.93 -16.31 -4.00
C TYR A 75 -0.72 -16.16 -4.92
N HIS A 76 -0.62 -15.07 -5.69
CA HIS A 76 0.57 -14.78 -6.52
C HIS A 76 1.83 -14.50 -5.69
N ASP A 77 1.73 -13.74 -4.58
CA ASP A 77 2.86 -13.47 -3.67
C ASP A 77 3.42 -14.75 -3.03
N ARG A 78 2.65 -15.85 -3.01
CA ARG A 78 3.07 -17.19 -2.53
C ARG A 78 3.56 -18.13 -3.63
N ASN A 79 3.29 -17.81 -4.89
CA ASN A 79 3.60 -18.65 -6.06
C ASN A 79 4.21 -17.76 -7.16
N PRO A 80 5.45 -17.25 -6.97
CA PRO A 80 6.04 -16.22 -7.83
C PRO A 80 6.28 -16.66 -9.28
N ASP A 81 6.32 -17.97 -9.52
CA ASP A 81 6.52 -18.58 -10.85
C ASP A 81 5.22 -18.69 -11.68
N LEU A 82 4.05 -18.30 -11.12
CA LEU A 82 2.79 -18.29 -11.86
C LEU A 82 2.72 -17.13 -12.85
N ASP A 83 2.46 -17.46 -14.12
CA ASP A 83 2.33 -16.47 -15.18
C ASP A 83 1.08 -15.58 -14.97
N CYS A 84 1.29 -14.27 -14.96
CA CYS A 84 0.29 -13.25 -14.64
C CYS A 84 -0.59 -12.86 -15.86
N ASN A 85 -0.94 -13.84 -16.67
CA ASN A 85 -1.68 -13.68 -17.94
C ASN A 85 -3.18 -13.42 -17.78
N GLU A 86 -3.78 -13.75 -16.63
CA GLU A 86 -5.23 -13.57 -16.45
C GLU A 86 -5.59 -12.09 -16.63
N THR A 87 -6.59 -11.82 -17.48
CA THR A 87 -7.07 -10.46 -17.73
C THR A 87 -8.10 -10.05 -16.70
N MET A 88 -8.29 -8.74 -16.51
CA MET A 88 -9.38 -8.22 -15.68
C MET A 88 -10.75 -8.72 -16.15
N GLY A 89 -10.97 -8.92 -17.45
CA GLY A 89 -12.18 -9.52 -17.98
C GLY A 89 -12.40 -10.96 -17.49
N GLN A 90 -11.35 -11.79 -17.53
CA GLN A 90 -11.39 -13.18 -17.04
C GLN A 90 -11.63 -13.21 -15.52
N PHE A 91 -10.92 -12.39 -14.74
CA PHE A 91 -11.09 -12.28 -13.28
C PHE A 91 -12.52 -11.86 -12.90
N ILE A 92 -13.08 -10.89 -13.61
CA ILE A 92 -14.43 -10.37 -13.38
C ILE A 92 -15.52 -11.39 -13.77
N GLN A 93 -15.28 -12.17 -14.83
CA GLN A 93 -16.17 -13.26 -15.25
C GLN A 93 -16.12 -14.44 -14.27
N SER A 94 -14.92 -14.91 -13.90
CA SER A 94 -14.71 -16.06 -13.01
C SER A 94 -15.32 -15.85 -11.61
N HIS A 95 -15.33 -14.60 -11.14
CA HIS A 95 -15.90 -14.21 -9.86
C HIS A 95 -17.37 -13.71 -9.94
N GLY A 96 -17.99 -13.68 -11.13
CA GLY A 96 -19.43 -13.42 -11.30
C GLY A 96 -19.91 -11.99 -11.03
N TYR A 97 -19.08 -10.98 -11.31
CA TYR A 97 -19.38 -9.56 -11.06
C TYR A 97 -20.45 -8.97 -12.00
N SER A 98 -21.37 -8.17 -11.47
CA SER A 98 -22.43 -7.55 -12.29
C SER A 98 -21.92 -6.54 -13.32
N LEU A 99 -22.67 -6.37 -14.41
CA LEU A 99 -22.39 -5.34 -15.41
C LEU A 99 -22.38 -3.93 -14.80
N LEU A 100 -23.28 -3.63 -13.85
CA LEU A 100 -23.33 -2.32 -13.19
C LEU A 100 -22.05 -2.05 -12.37
N PHE A 101 -21.48 -3.07 -11.71
CA PHE A 101 -20.16 -2.94 -11.05
C PHE A 101 -19.03 -2.66 -12.06
N GLN A 102 -19.09 -3.27 -13.25
CA GLN A 102 -18.12 -3.01 -14.30
C GLN A 102 -18.26 -1.58 -14.84
N GLU A 103 -19.46 -1.18 -15.26
CA GLU A 103 -19.74 0.09 -15.95
C GLU A 103 -19.75 1.32 -15.03
N ALA A 104 -20.16 1.19 -13.76
CA ALA A 104 -20.33 2.31 -12.83
C ALA A 104 -19.33 2.32 -11.65
N TYR A 105 -18.34 1.41 -11.63
CA TYR A 105 -17.20 1.47 -10.70
C TYR A 105 -15.87 1.09 -11.37
N LEU A 106 -15.70 -0.16 -11.82
CA LEU A 106 -14.38 -0.65 -12.23
C LEU A 106 -13.82 0.05 -13.48
N ILE A 107 -14.60 0.06 -14.58
CA ILE A 107 -14.20 0.72 -15.83
C ILE A 107 -14.02 2.23 -15.62
N PRO A 108 -14.90 2.95 -14.90
CA PRO A 108 -14.67 4.35 -14.55
C PRO A 108 -13.36 4.64 -13.81
N VAL A 109 -13.06 3.87 -12.75
CA VAL A 109 -11.83 4.06 -11.95
C VAL A 109 -10.58 3.71 -12.76
N CYS A 110 -10.52 2.53 -13.38
CA CYS A 110 -9.38 2.13 -14.22
C CYS A 110 -9.21 3.03 -15.46
N GLY A 111 -10.32 3.46 -16.07
CA GLY A 111 -10.35 4.33 -17.23
C GLY A 111 -9.79 5.72 -16.92
N GLY A 112 -10.19 6.33 -15.80
CA GLY A 112 -9.63 7.60 -15.34
C GLY A 112 -8.11 7.57 -15.13
N MET A 113 -7.59 6.46 -14.61
CA MET A 113 -6.16 6.32 -14.26
C MET A 113 -5.25 5.98 -15.44
N TRP A 114 -5.63 4.98 -16.26
CA TRP A 114 -4.82 4.52 -17.41
C TRP A 114 -5.34 4.98 -18.76
N SER A 115 -6.23 5.97 -18.77
CA SER A 115 -6.80 6.60 -19.97
C SER A 115 -7.30 5.61 -21.04
N SER A 116 -7.87 4.50 -20.58
CA SER A 116 -8.20 3.31 -21.38
C SER A 116 -9.70 3.24 -21.69
N SER A 117 -10.05 2.59 -22.81
CA SER A 117 -11.45 2.24 -23.12
C SER A 117 -11.96 1.12 -22.22
N SER A 118 -13.27 0.87 -22.22
CA SER A 118 -13.88 -0.27 -21.50
C SER A 118 -13.25 -1.62 -21.86
N HIS A 119 -13.11 -1.91 -23.16
CA HIS A 119 -12.38 -3.08 -23.64
C HIS A 119 -10.90 -3.06 -23.23
N GLY A 120 -10.26 -1.89 -23.27
CA GLY A 120 -8.88 -1.70 -22.81
C GLY A 120 -8.71 -2.15 -21.35
N VAL A 121 -9.54 -1.63 -20.43
CA VAL A 121 -9.55 -1.98 -19.00
C VAL A 121 -9.73 -3.49 -18.79
N LEU A 122 -10.66 -4.13 -19.51
CA LEU A 122 -10.89 -5.57 -19.37
C LEU A 122 -9.75 -6.43 -19.96
N SER A 123 -8.96 -5.89 -20.88
CA SER A 123 -7.77 -6.55 -21.45
C SER A 123 -6.48 -6.39 -20.62
N LEU A 124 -6.47 -5.54 -19.58
CA LEU A 124 -5.33 -5.39 -18.67
C LEU A 124 -5.10 -6.67 -17.85
N SER A 125 -3.85 -6.95 -17.47
CA SER A 125 -3.54 -8.02 -16.50
C SER A 125 -4.22 -7.75 -15.16
N ALA A 126 -4.89 -8.77 -14.63
CA ALA A 126 -5.51 -8.71 -13.31
C ALA A 126 -4.46 -8.45 -12.22
N PHE A 127 -3.31 -9.12 -12.27
CA PHE A 127 -2.20 -8.88 -11.33
C PHE A 127 -1.74 -7.42 -11.32
N PHE A 128 -1.63 -6.77 -12.49
CA PHE A 128 -1.24 -5.37 -12.59
C PHE A 128 -2.28 -4.43 -11.95
N VAL A 129 -3.55 -4.55 -12.35
CA VAL A 129 -4.63 -3.67 -11.86
C VAL A 129 -4.86 -3.88 -10.36
N LEU A 130 -4.95 -5.12 -9.90
CA LEU A 130 -5.18 -5.43 -8.50
C LEU A 130 -3.99 -5.01 -7.62
N SER A 131 -2.74 -5.21 -8.09
CA SER A 131 -1.55 -4.70 -7.40
C SER A 131 -1.58 -3.18 -7.26
N PHE A 132 -1.95 -2.46 -8.32
CA PHE A 132 -2.06 -1.00 -8.26
C PHE A 132 -3.11 -0.54 -7.23
N PHE A 133 -4.30 -1.17 -7.22
CA PHE A 133 -5.36 -0.87 -6.26
C PHE A 133 -4.94 -1.19 -4.82
N ARG A 134 -4.17 -2.27 -4.59
CA ARG A 134 -3.56 -2.58 -3.28
C ARG A 134 -2.53 -1.53 -2.86
N ASN A 135 -1.68 -1.08 -3.77
CA ASN A 135 -0.57 -0.18 -3.47
C ASN A 135 -0.97 1.29 -3.24
N HIS A 136 -2.20 1.68 -3.63
CA HIS A 136 -2.72 3.04 -3.51
C HIS A 136 -4.06 3.11 -2.73
N ASP A 137 -4.40 2.05 -1.97
CA ASP A 137 -5.61 1.91 -1.14
C ASP A 137 -6.97 2.08 -1.86
N LEU A 138 -6.99 2.00 -3.20
CA LEU A 138 -8.19 2.16 -4.06
C LEU A 138 -9.19 1.00 -3.97
N LEU A 139 -8.99 0.07 -3.03
CA LEU A 139 -9.94 -0.97 -2.67
C LEU A 139 -11.01 -0.47 -1.67
N GLN A 140 -11.03 0.83 -1.32
CA GLN A 140 -11.92 1.41 -0.30
C GLN A 140 -13.02 2.27 -0.93
N LEU A 141 -14.28 1.93 -0.68
CA LEU A 141 -15.45 2.66 -1.20
C LEU A 141 -15.57 4.10 -0.64
N PHE A 142 -15.18 4.26 0.62
CA PHE A 142 -15.17 5.52 1.36
C PHE A 142 -13.76 5.81 1.84
N CYS A 143 -13.43 7.09 2.04
CA CYS A 143 -12.15 7.54 2.60
C CYS A 143 -10.94 7.02 1.78
N TYR A 144 -10.84 7.49 0.53
CA TYR A 144 -9.59 7.41 -0.22
C TYR A 144 -8.46 8.08 0.58
N PRO A 145 -7.21 7.60 0.48
CA PRO A 145 -6.08 8.25 1.14
C PRO A 145 -5.94 9.69 0.62
N GLN A 146 -5.76 10.64 1.55
CA GLN A 146 -5.45 12.03 1.20
C GLN A 146 -4.01 12.11 0.66
N LEU A 147 -3.85 11.91 -0.64
CA LEU A 147 -2.56 11.98 -1.32
C LEU A 147 -1.94 13.37 -1.18
N ALA A 148 -0.61 13.42 -1.19
CA ALA A 148 0.12 14.68 -1.22
C ALA A 148 0.13 15.27 -2.64
N THR A 149 -0.25 16.53 -2.76
CA THR A 149 0.02 17.37 -3.93
C THR A 149 1.12 18.38 -3.58
N VAL A 150 1.82 18.90 -4.58
CA VAL A 150 2.81 19.96 -4.40
C VAL A 150 2.07 21.30 -4.37
N LYS A 151 2.21 22.04 -3.26
CA LYS A 151 1.43 23.25 -2.95
C LYS A 151 1.62 24.38 -3.97
N ALA A 152 2.81 24.50 -4.54
CA ALA A 152 3.14 25.46 -5.61
C ALA A 152 3.16 24.78 -7.01
N CYS A 153 2.35 23.73 -7.18
CA CYS A 153 2.28 22.87 -8.37
C CYS A 153 3.63 22.22 -8.77
N SER A 154 3.59 21.36 -9.79
CA SER A 154 4.75 20.58 -10.25
C SER A 154 5.96 21.44 -10.66
N GLN A 155 5.73 22.62 -11.24
CA GLN A 155 6.80 23.53 -11.66
C GLN A 155 7.77 23.85 -10.51
N SER A 156 7.24 24.06 -9.29
CA SER A 156 8.08 24.42 -8.13
C SER A 156 9.11 23.37 -7.70
N PHE A 157 8.88 22.07 -7.98
CA PHE A 157 9.90 21.04 -7.76
C PHE A 157 10.84 20.92 -8.96
N VAL A 158 10.35 21.14 -10.17
CA VAL A 158 11.17 21.17 -11.39
C VAL A 158 12.21 22.29 -11.30
N ASP A 159 11.81 23.50 -10.87
CA ASP A 159 12.70 24.64 -10.69
C ASP A 159 13.77 24.38 -9.60
N LYS A 160 13.41 23.69 -8.52
CA LYS A 160 14.34 23.29 -7.45
C LYS A 160 15.33 22.22 -7.89
N VAL A 161 14.87 21.21 -8.64
CA VAL A 161 15.76 20.22 -9.26
C VAL A 161 16.68 20.87 -10.27
N LYS A 162 16.17 21.80 -11.09
CA LYS A 162 16.96 22.59 -12.03
C LYS A 162 18.08 23.36 -11.32
N GLY A 163 17.73 24.13 -10.29
CA GLY A 163 18.69 24.92 -9.51
C GLY A 163 19.77 24.07 -8.83
N GLU A 164 19.40 22.92 -8.26
CA GLU A 164 20.39 21.99 -7.68
C GLU A 164 21.33 21.36 -8.72
N LEU A 165 20.82 21.05 -9.92
CA LEU A 165 21.63 20.56 -11.03
C LEU A 165 22.60 21.65 -11.55
N GLU A 166 22.12 22.88 -11.76
CA GLU A 166 22.96 24.01 -12.16
C GLU A 166 24.03 24.32 -11.08
N ARG A 167 23.67 24.24 -9.79
CA ARG A 167 24.60 24.42 -8.64
C ARG A 167 25.73 23.40 -8.59
N ILE A 168 25.55 22.20 -9.16
CA ILE A 168 26.62 21.19 -9.29
C ILE A 168 27.31 21.20 -10.67
N GLY A 169 27.06 22.23 -11.49
CA GLY A 169 27.70 22.41 -12.80
C GLY A 169 27.06 21.60 -13.94
N CYS A 170 25.86 21.06 -13.75
CA CYS A 170 25.14 20.38 -14.83
C CYS A 170 24.61 21.39 -15.85
N GLN A 171 24.92 21.17 -17.13
CA GLN A 171 24.42 22.01 -18.22
C GLN A 171 23.01 21.55 -18.62
N ILE A 172 22.03 22.48 -18.59
CA ILE A 172 20.63 22.19 -18.92
C ILE A 172 20.26 22.92 -20.20
N LYS A 173 20.13 22.15 -21.29
CA LYS A 173 19.69 22.63 -22.60
C LYS A 173 18.18 22.55 -22.75
N THR A 174 17.55 23.62 -23.23
CA THR A 174 16.11 23.71 -23.52
C THR A 174 15.87 24.06 -24.99
N SER A 175 14.73 23.66 -25.56
CA SER A 175 14.42 23.74 -27.01
C SER A 175 15.28 22.84 -27.92
N CYS A 176 16.43 22.40 -27.43
CA CYS A 176 17.28 21.35 -27.99
C CYS A 176 16.54 20.01 -28.16
N ARG A 177 16.14 19.69 -29.40
CA ARG A 177 15.49 18.42 -29.73
C ARG A 177 16.51 17.48 -30.36
N VAL A 178 16.92 16.46 -29.60
CA VAL A 178 17.71 15.34 -30.13
C VAL A 178 16.96 14.67 -31.29
N LYS A 179 17.67 14.51 -32.40
CA LYS A 179 17.22 13.89 -33.65
C LYS A 179 17.65 12.42 -33.71
N SER A 180 18.90 12.13 -33.35
CA SER A 180 19.45 10.77 -33.29
C SER A 180 20.61 10.63 -32.31
N VAL A 181 20.80 9.42 -31.78
CA VAL A 181 21.98 9.02 -31.00
C VAL A 181 22.63 7.83 -31.71
N SER A 182 23.93 7.93 -31.94
CA SER A 182 24.72 7.01 -32.78
C SER A 182 26.10 6.73 -32.19
N SER A 183 26.65 5.53 -32.40
CA SER A 183 28.02 5.18 -32.02
C SER A 183 28.82 4.66 -33.22
N PRO A 184 29.15 5.54 -34.19
CA PRO A 184 29.74 5.14 -35.47
C PRO A 184 31.11 4.45 -35.32
N ASP A 185 31.96 4.97 -34.43
CA ASP A 185 33.36 4.55 -34.29
C ASP A 185 33.60 3.72 -33.01
N GLY A 186 32.55 3.39 -32.25
CA GLY A 186 32.63 2.69 -30.97
C GLY A 186 33.30 3.45 -29.81
N ALA A 187 33.94 4.59 -30.08
CA ALA A 187 34.66 5.42 -29.11
C ALA A 187 33.77 6.35 -28.26
N GLY A 188 32.46 6.35 -28.47
CA GLY A 188 31.50 7.18 -27.74
C GLY A 188 30.13 7.26 -28.42
N TYR A 189 29.24 8.07 -27.86
CA TYR A 189 27.91 8.35 -28.38
C TYR A 189 27.80 9.76 -28.91
N ARG A 190 27.69 9.87 -30.23
CA ARG A 190 27.30 11.10 -30.91
C ARG A 190 25.79 11.33 -30.74
N VAL A 191 25.45 12.51 -30.23
CA VAL A 191 24.10 13.06 -30.14
C VAL A 191 23.97 14.15 -31.22
N LEU A 192 23.06 13.96 -32.17
CA LEU A 192 22.74 14.93 -33.22
C LEU A 192 21.41 15.61 -32.88
N GLU A 193 21.38 16.93 -32.91
CA GLU A 193 20.17 17.74 -32.71
C GLU A 193 19.42 18.05 -34.02
N ASN A 194 18.20 18.58 -33.88
CA ASN A 194 17.32 18.87 -35.00
C ASN A 194 17.77 20.08 -35.85
N ASP A 195 18.61 20.95 -35.31
CA ASP A 195 19.21 22.12 -36.00
C ASP A 195 20.52 21.78 -36.72
N GLY A 196 21.08 20.59 -36.48
CA GLY A 196 22.36 20.14 -37.03
C GLY A 196 23.55 20.29 -36.08
N SER A 197 23.35 20.76 -34.84
CA SER A 197 24.40 20.72 -33.81
C SER A 197 24.68 19.29 -33.34
N GLU A 198 25.94 19.01 -33.00
CA GLU A 198 26.47 17.66 -32.76
C GLU A 198 27.42 17.66 -31.55
N GLU A 199 27.22 16.73 -30.62
CA GLU A 199 28.05 16.57 -29.42
C GLU A 199 28.29 15.08 -29.12
N THR A 200 29.42 14.76 -28.46
CA THR A 200 29.83 13.39 -28.16
C THR A 200 29.95 13.17 -26.65
N TYR A 201 29.43 12.05 -26.16
CA TYR A 201 29.40 11.66 -24.75
C TYR A 201 29.83 10.19 -24.58
N ASP A 202 30.51 9.84 -23.49
CA ASP A 202 30.92 8.44 -23.21
C ASP A 202 29.74 7.49 -22.93
N SER A 203 28.57 8.05 -22.59
CA SER A 203 27.42 7.31 -22.05
C SER A 203 26.14 8.13 -22.10
N VAL A 204 25.00 7.49 -22.38
CA VAL A 204 23.70 8.18 -22.59
C VAL A 204 22.59 7.57 -21.73
N ILE A 205 21.84 8.42 -21.02
CA ILE A 205 20.60 8.02 -20.34
C ILE A 205 19.38 8.59 -21.08
N LEU A 206 18.61 7.71 -21.73
CA LEU A 206 17.40 8.07 -22.46
C LEU A 206 16.18 8.10 -21.52
N GLY A 207 15.92 9.28 -20.95
CA GLY A 207 14.74 9.58 -20.11
C GLY A 207 13.45 9.90 -20.87
N VAL A 208 13.28 9.37 -22.07
CA VAL A 208 12.14 9.64 -22.97
C VAL A 208 11.20 8.43 -23.07
N HIS A 209 9.99 8.65 -23.61
CA HIS A 209 9.06 7.55 -23.91
C HIS A 209 9.73 6.49 -24.80
N ALA A 210 9.52 5.21 -24.51
CA ALA A 210 10.12 4.08 -25.22
C ALA A 210 10.09 4.15 -26.77
N PRO A 211 8.98 4.50 -27.46
CA PRO A 211 8.98 4.67 -28.92
C PRO A 211 9.80 5.89 -29.39
N ASN A 212 9.96 6.92 -28.57
CA ASN A 212 10.84 8.05 -28.87
C ASN A 212 12.32 7.63 -28.72
N ALA A 213 12.66 6.80 -27.72
CA ALA A 213 13.99 6.22 -27.58
C ALA A 213 14.36 5.37 -28.82
N LEU A 214 13.47 4.48 -29.26
CA LEU A 214 13.66 3.71 -30.50
C LEU A 214 13.81 4.62 -31.74
N LYS A 215 13.00 5.68 -31.85
CA LYS A 215 13.11 6.65 -32.96
C LYS A 215 14.46 7.38 -32.98
N VAL A 216 15.02 7.68 -31.82
CA VAL A 216 16.33 8.35 -31.66
C VAL A 216 17.50 7.39 -31.93
N LEU A 217 17.38 6.10 -31.58
CA LEU A 217 18.38 5.07 -31.92
C LEU A 217 18.33 4.64 -33.39
N GLY A 218 17.15 4.73 -34.03
CA GLY A 218 16.97 4.44 -35.46
C GLY A 218 17.46 3.03 -35.83
N ALA A 219 18.34 2.96 -36.82
CA ALA A 219 18.92 1.69 -37.31
C ALA A 219 19.92 1.04 -36.32
N GLU A 220 20.44 1.78 -35.33
CA GLU A 220 21.30 1.22 -34.28
C GLU A 220 20.52 0.59 -33.12
N ALA A 221 19.17 0.58 -33.16
CA ALA A 221 18.37 -0.09 -32.14
C ALA A 221 18.56 -1.62 -32.22
N THR A 222 19.07 -2.23 -31.15
CA THR A 222 19.33 -3.68 -31.11
C THR A 222 18.03 -4.49 -31.08
N HIS A 223 18.08 -5.76 -31.48
CA HIS A 223 16.92 -6.65 -31.42
C HIS A 223 16.29 -6.76 -30.01
N HIS A 224 17.09 -6.70 -28.94
CA HIS A 224 16.57 -6.68 -27.57
C HIS A 224 15.90 -5.34 -27.23
N GLU A 225 16.51 -4.20 -27.60
CA GLU A 225 15.91 -2.87 -27.43
C GLU A 225 14.59 -2.75 -28.19
N LEU A 226 14.55 -3.16 -29.46
CA LEU A 226 13.33 -3.21 -30.28
C LEU A 226 12.23 -4.06 -29.65
N ARG A 227 12.54 -5.28 -29.16
CA ARG A 227 11.57 -6.17 -28.51
C ARG A 227 11.02 -5.57 -27.21
N ILE A 228 11.90 -5.01 -26.37
CA ILE A 228 11.54 -4.56 -25.02
C ILE A 228 10.84 -3.19 -25.04
N LEU A 229 11.41 -2.22 -25.77
CA LEU A 229 10.85 -0.87 -25.87
C LEU A 229 9.64 -0.84 -26.81
N GLY A 230 9.60 -1.68 -27.85
CA GLY A 230 8.47 -1.81 -28.77
C GLY A 230 7.20 -2.40 -28.13
N ALA A 231 7.33 -3.14 -27.03
CA ALA A 231 6.18 -3.63 -26.24
C ALA A 231 5.45 -2.51 -25.46
N CYS A 232 6.11 -1.35 -25.29
CA CYS A 232 5.58 -0.21 -24.55
C CYS A 232 4.65 0.63 -25.44
N GLN A 233 3.36 0.33 -25.45
CA GLN A 233 2.37 1.09 -26.22
C GLN A 233 2.02 2.43 -25.55
N TYR A 234 1.69 3.43 -26.37
CA TYR A 234 1.25 4.76 -25.95
C TYR A 234 0.03 5.17 -26.76
N VAL A 235 -0.84 5.99 -26.17
CA VAL A 235 -2.04 6.50 -26.84
C VAL A 235 -2.13 8.02 -26.66
N GLN A 236 -2.44 8.71 -27.76
CA GLN A 236 -2.64 10.16 -27.73
C GLN A 236 -3.98 10.51 -27.09
N ARG A 237 -3.98 11.57 -26.27
CA ARG A 237 -5.13 12.09 -25.55
C ARG A 237 -5.18 13.60 -25.71
N ASP A 238 -6.37 14.10 -26.02
CA ASP A 238 -6.65 15.54 -26.05
C ASP A 238 -7.12 15.97 -24.66
N ILE A 239 -6.52 17.03 -24.14
CA ILE A 239 -6.77 17.55 -22.80
C ILE A 239 -7.14 19.03 -22.91
N TYR A 240 -8.24 19.39 -22.26
CA TYR A 240 -8.78 20.75 -22.24
C TYR A 240 -8.85 21.23 -20.80
N LEU A 241 -8.24 22.38 -20.50
CA LEU A 241 -8.56 23.19 -19.32
C LEU A 241 -9.68 24.15 -19.71
N HIS A 242 -10.80 24.13 -18.98
CA HIS A 242 -12.02 24.90 -19.30
C HIS A 242 -12.81 25.26 -18.05
N ARG A 243 -13.99 25.87 -18.24
CA ARG A 243 -14.94 26.22 -17.17
C ARG A 243 -16.36 25.66 -17.36
N ASP A 244 -16.60 24.93 -18.46
CA ASP A 244 -17.86 24.23 -18.76
C ASP A 244 -18.31 23.27 -17.64
N LYS A 245 -19.41 23.62 -16.96
CA LYS A 245 -20.04 22.78 -15.92
C LYS A 245 -20.86 21.62 -16.49
N ASN A 246 -21.17 21.60 -17.79
CA ASN A 246 -21.93 20.51 -18.42
C ASN A 246 -21.07 19.26 -18.63
N LEU A 247 -19.76 19.35 -18.38
CA LEU A 247 -18.83 18.22 -18.27
C LEU A 247 -18.57 17.84 -16.80
N MET A 248 -19.59 17.94 -15.95
CA MET A 248 -19.62 17.45 -14.57
C MET A 248 -20.90 16.62 -14.36
N PRO A 249 -21.02 15.84 -13.26
CA PRO A 249 -22.27 15.16 -12.93
C PRO A 249 -23.45 16.15 -12.82
N GLN A 250 -24.64 15.72 -13.22
CA GLN A 250 -25.83 16.58 -13.25
C GLN A 250 -26.25 16.99 -11.83
N ASN A 251 -26.17 16.08 -10.86
CA ASN A 251 -26.31 16.47 -9.45
C ASN A 251 -24.97 16.96 -8.89
N SER A 252 -24.93 18.23 -8.47
CA SER A 252 -23.80 18.84 -7.75
C SER A 252 -23.40 18.10 -6.47
N SER A 253 -24.30 17.30 -5.88
CA SER A 253 -24.00 16.44 -4.72
C SER A 253 -23.01 15.31 -5.08
N ALA A 254 -22.98 14.85 -6.33
CA ALA A 254 -22.06 13.82 -6.80
C ALA A 254 -20.66 14.37 -7.14
N TRP A 255 -20.53 15.69 -7.34
CA TRP A 255 -19.26 16.32 -7.74
C TRP A 255 -18.13 15.92 -6.78
N SER A 256 -17.07 15.43 -7.38
CA SER A 256 -15.90 14.86 -6.71
C SER A 256 -14.62 15.43 -7.36
N ALA A 257 -13.44 15.06 -6.87
CA ALA A 257 -12.18 15.45 -7.52
C ALA A 257 -12.11 14.90 -8.95
N TRP A 258 -12.47 13.62 -9.13
CA TRP A 258 -12.46 12.91 -10.41
C TRP A 258 -13.89 12.52 -10.81
N ASN A 259 -14.33 12.92 -12.00
CA ASN A 259 -15.72 12.80 -12.44
C ASN A 259 -15.80 12.08 -13.79
N PHE A 260 -16.23 10.82 -13.80
CA PHE A 260 -16.38 10.02 -15.02
C PHE A 260 -17.75 10.26 -15.66
N LEU A 261 -17.77 10.64 -16.94
CA LEU A 261 -19.01 11.01 -17.67
C LEU A 261 -19.52 9.92 -18.62
N GLY A 262 -18.79 8.81 -18.76
CA GLY A 262 -19.09 7.74 -19.72
C GLY A 262 -17.99 7.51 -20.75
N THR A 263 -18.33 6.76 -21.80
CA THR A 263 -17.47 6.47 -22.94
C THR A 263 -17.99 7.13 -24.21
N THR A 264 -17.10 7.86 -24.88
CA THR A 264 -17.29 8.51 -26.18
C THR A 264 -16.74 7.63 -27.30
N SER A 265 -16.96 8.01 -28.56
CA SER A 265 -16.29 7.42 -29.72
C SER A 265 -14.75 7.54 -29.68
N MET A 266 -14.22 8.52 -28.95
CA MET A 266 -12.78 8.75 -28.73
C MET A 266 -12.24 8.02 -27.47
N GLY A 267 -13.06 7.19 -26.83
CA GLY A 267 -12.75 6.49 -25.57
C GLY A 267 -13.44 7.12 -24.35
N PHE A 268 -13.02 6.74 -23.15
CA PHE A 268 -13.49 7.31 -21.88
C PHE A 268 -13.41 8.85 -21.84
N SER A 269 -14.30 9.48 -21.06
CA SER A 269 -14.21 10.91 -20.72
C SER A 269 -14.26 11.10 -19.21
N VAL A 270 -13.29 11.84 -18.66
CA VAL A 270 -13.16 12.15 -17.23
C VAL A 270 -12.80 13.61 -17.02
N THR A 271 -13.45 14.25 -16.05
CA THR A 271 -13.23 15.64 -15.66
C THR A 271 -12.61 15.73 -14.27
N TYR A 272 -11.45 16.37 -14.18
CA TYR A 272 -10.73 16.68 -12.96
C TYR A 272 -11.12 18.08 -12.47
N TRP A 273 -11.56 18.20 -11.22
CA TRP A 273 -11.91 19.49 -10.61
C TRP A 273 -10.71 20.09 -9.88
N LEU A 274 -9.99 20.99 -10.55
CA LEU A 274 -8.71 21.51 -10.05
C LEU A 274 -8.84 22.35 -8.77
N ASN A 275 -9.97 23.02 -8.52
CA ASN A 275 -10.15 23.74 -7.25
C ASN A 275 -10.14 22.80 -6.04
N LEU A 276 -10.59 21.56 -6.19
CA LEU A 276 -10.63 20.59 -5.09
C LEU A 276 -9.29 19.85 -4.93
N ILE A 277 -8.63 19.54 -6.05
CA ILE A 277 -7.33 18.84 -6.10
C ILE A 277 -6.17 19.77 -5.70
N GLN A 278 -6.17 21.01 -6.21
CA GLN A 278 -5.07 21.98 -6.07
C GLN A 278 -5.47 23.21 -5.23
N LYS A 279 -6.60 23.14 -4.50
CA LYS A 279 -7.11 24.19 -3.59
C LYS A 279 -7.18 25.60 -4.18
N ILE A 280 -7.43 25.69 -5.49
CA ILE A 280 -7.50 26.98 -6.20
C ILE A 280 -8.72 27.77 -5.71
N GLU A 281 -8.47 28.80 -4.91
CA GLU A 281 -9.48 29.76 -4.45
C GLU A 281 -10.05 30.54 -5.64
N SER A 282 -11.21 30.12 -6.14
CA SER A 282 -11.91 30.78 -7.25
C SER A 282 -13.40 30.44 -7.23
N VAL A 283 -14.24 31.48 -7.39
CA VAL A 283 -15.70 31.36 -7.50
C VAL A 283 -16.15 30.58 -8.75
N ARG A 284 -15.31 30.54 -9.80
CA ARG A 284 -15.54 29.74 -11.01
C ARG A 284 -14.70 28.47 -10.97
N PRO A 285 -15.26 27.30 -11.32
CA PRO A 285 -14.49 26.07 -11.35
C PRO A 285 -13.45 26.11 -12.48
N PHE A 286 -12.26 25.58 -12.21
CA PHE A 286 -11.28 25.18 -13.21
C PHE A 286 -11.39 23.67 -13.37
N LEU A 287 -11.69 23.24 -14.60
CA LEU A 287 -11.98 21.84 -14.93
C LEU A 287 -11.02 21.38 -16.02
N VAL A 288 -10.47 20.17 -15.88
CA VAL A 288 -9.65 19.54 -16.91
C VAL A 288 -10.34 18.27 -17.38
N THR A 289 -10.83 18.27 -18.63
CA THR A 289 -11.44 17.07 -19.23
C THR A 289 -10.49 16.43 -20.24
N LEU A 290 -10.33 15.11 -20.13
CA LEU A 290 -9.61 14.26 -21.09
C LEU A 290 -10.64 13.69 -22.08
N ASN A 291 -10.36 13.78 -23.38
CA ASN A 291 -11.23 13.29 -24.46
C ASN A 291 -12.73 13.66 -24.28
N PRO A 292 -13.09 14.95 -24.10
CA PRO A 292 -14.48 15.34 -23.91
C PRO A 292 -15.35 14.99 -25.14
N PRO A 293 -16.64 14.64 -24.95
CA PRO A 293 -17.55 14.22 -26.05
C PRO A 293 -17.83 15.34 -27.07
N ARG A 294 -17.56 16.60 -26.69
CA ARG A 294 -17.64 17.81 -27.51
C ARG A 294 -16.50 18.74 -27.10
N VAL A 295 -16.21 19.77 -27.88
CA VAL A 295 -15.33 20.86 -27.40
C VAL A 295 -16.00 21.52 -26.17
N PRO A 296 -15.32 21.67 -25.02
CA PRO A 296 -15.89 22.29 -23.84
C PRO A 296 -16.19 23.78 -24.04
N ASP A 297 -17.20 24.29 -23.34
CA ASP A 297 -17.44 25.74 -23.27
C ASP A 297 -16.37 26.45 -22.39
N HIS A 298 -16.00 27.67 -22.79
CA HIS A 298 -14.97 28.47 -22.11
C HIS A 298 -13.63 27.74 -21.91
N VAL A 299 -13.05 27.21 -22.99
CA VAL A 299 -11.66 26.68 -22.99
C VAL A 299 -10.68 27.80 -22.60
N VAL A 300 -9.74 27.45 -21.72
CA VAL A 300 -8.60 28.27 -21.31
C VAL A 300 -7.31 27.78 -21.98
N LEU A 301 -7.15 26.46 -22.11
CA LEU A 301 -6.02 25.84 -22.81
C LEU A 301 -6.44 24.49 -23.39
N LYS A 302 -5.96 24.17 -24.61
CA LYS A 302 -5.97 22.81 -25.17
C LYS A 302 -4.53 22.35 -25.37
N TRP A 303 -4.24 21.09 -25.05
CA TRP A 303 -3.02 20.40 -25.46
C TRP A 303 -3.32 18.93 -25.77
N SER A 304 -2.37 18.24 -26.39
CA SER A 304 -2.40 16.79 -26.58
C SER A 304 -1.17 16.17 -25.94
N THR A 305 -1.30 14.97 -25.38
CA THR A 305 -0.16 14.22 -24.82
C THR A 305 -0.30 12.72 -25.09
N SER A 306 0.81 11.99 -25.06
CA SER A 306 0.85 10.54 -25.26
C SER A 306 1.02 9.85 -23.91
N LEU A 307 -0.02 9.16 -23.43
CA LEU A 307 0.02 8.42 -22.18
C LEU A 307 0.38 6.94 -22.42
N PRO A 308 1.16 6.29 -21.54
CA PRO A 308 1.48 4.87 -21.68
C PRO A 308 0.22 4.02 -21.47
N VAL A 309 0.05 2.99 -22.30
CA VAL A 309 -1.03 2.00 -22.18
C VAL A 309 -0.44 0.75 -21.50
N PRO A 310 -0.90 0.38 -20.29
CA PRO A 310 -0.44 -0.85 -19.66
C PRO A 310 -0.85 -2.08 -20.48
N SER A 311 0.03 -3.08 -20.58
CA SER A 311 -0.27 -4.32 -21.28
C SER A 311 0.54 -5.49 -20.69
N VAL A 312 0.08 -6.72 -20.91
CA VAL A 312 0.82 -7.94 -20.55
C VAL A 312 2.19 -7.98 -21.26
N ALA A 313 2.26 -7.51 -22.50
CA ALA A 313 3.50 -7.42 -23.27
C ALA A 313 4.50 -6.45 -22.64
N ALA A 314 4.07 -5.24 -22.27
CA ALA A 314 4.91 -4.26 -21.59
C ALA A 314 5.41 -4.78 -20.23
N ALA A 315 4.52 -5.38 -19.41
CA ALA A 315 4.88 -5.97 -18.13
C ALA A 315 5.94 -7.08 -18.27
N LYS A 316 5.80 -7.96 -19.27
CA LYS A 316 6.78 -9.02 -19.55
C LYS A 316 8.10 -8.50 -20.12
N ALA A 317 8.07 -7.40 -20.88
CA ALA A 317 9.28 -6.71 -21.34
C ALA A 317 10.08 -6.10 -20.17
N TYR A 318 9.44 -5.60 -19.11
CA TYR A 318 10.14 -5.03 -17.96
C TYR A 318 10.93 -6.05 -17.14
N LEU A 319 10.48 -7.31 -17.10
CA LEU A 319 11.22 -8.42 -16.51
C LEU A 319 12.51 -8.77 -17.29
N GLN A 320 12.76 -8.11 -18.43
CA GLN A 320 13.90 -8.34 -19.32
C GLN A 320 14.74 -7.07 -19.54
N LEU A 321 14.48 -5.97 -18.81
CA LEU A 321 15.24 -4.71 -18.94
C LEU A 321 16.74 -4.88 -18.63
N ASP A 322 17.09 -5.89 -17.84
CA ASP A 322 18.48 -6.30 -17.58
C ASP A 322 19.23 -6.75 -18.85
N GLN A 323 18.51 -7.10 -19.93
CA GLN A 323 19.07 -7.47 -21.23
C GLN A 323 19.52 -6.26 -22.06
N VAL A 324 19.14 -5.03 -21.67
CA VAL A 324 19.47 -3.79 -22.41
C VAL A 324 20.15 -2.72 -21.56
N GLN A 325 19.81 -2.61 -20.26
CA GLN A 325 20.34 -1.56 -19.39
C GLN A 325 21.87 -1.59 -19.29
N GLY A 326 22.53 -0.53 -19.77
CA GLY A 326 23.97 -0.32 -19.69
C GLY A 326 24.82 -1.21 -20.60
N LYS A 327 24.24 -2.16 -21.34
CA LYS A 327 24.99 -3.22 -22.06
C LYS A 327 25.99 -2.71 -23.09
N ARG A 328 25.74 -1.52 -23.63
CA ARG A 328 26.62 -0.80 -24.57
C ARG A 328 26.96 0.63 -24.14
N GLY A 329 26.66 1.03 -22.91
CA GLY A 329 26.76 2.45 -22.49
C GLY A 329 25.50 3.29 -22.77
N ILE A 330 24.35 2.66 -23.01
CA ILE A 330 23.03 3.31 -23.03
C ILE A 330 22.19 2.77 -21.88
N TRP A 331 21.52 3.66 -21.15
CA TRP A 331 20.50 3.32 -20.15
C TRP A 331 19.16 3.94 -20.55
N PHE A 332 18.08 3.29 -20.15
CA PHE A 332 16.71 3.70 -20.46
C PHE A 332 15.97 3.96 -19.15
N CYS A 333 15.25 5.07 -19.05
CA CYS A 333 14.40 5.35 -17.89
C CYS A 333 13.10 6.07 -18.29
N GLY A 334 12.10 6.01 -17.40
CA GLY A 334 10.82 6.69 -17.58
C GLY A 334 9.67 5.93 -16.91
N ALA A 335 8.55 6.61 -16.75
CA ALA A 335 7.37 6.13 -16.00
C ALA A 335 6.74 4.84 -16.56
N TYR A 336 7.06 4.48 -17.81
CA TYR A 336 6.63 3.22 -18.39
C TYR A 336 7.12 2.00 -17.60
N GLN A 337 8.30 2.03 -16.98
CA GLN A 337 8.92 0.91 -16.24
C GLN A 337 8.23 0.55 -14.90
N GLY A 338 6.95 0.89 -14.74
CA GLY A 338 6.12 0.63 -13.57
C GLY A 338 4.64 0.65 -13.94
N HIS A 339 3.84 1.47 -13.26
CA HIS A 339 2.40 1.61 -13.50
C HIS A 339 2.03 2.84 -14.36
N GLY A 340 3.00 3.68 -14.72
CA GLY A 340 2.81 4.87 -15.55
C GLY A 340 2.95 6.21 -14.80
N PHE A 341 3.31 6.21 -13.51
CA PHE A 341 3.23 7.39 -12.64
C PHE A 341 4.60 8.03 -12.34
N HIS A 342 4.59 9.22 -11.71
CA HIS A 342 5.80 10.00 -11.44
C HIS A 342 6.81 9.25 -10.54
N GLU A 343 6.31 8.46 -9.59
CA GLU A 343 7.08 7.58 -8.73
C GLU A 343 7.90 6.55 -9.52
N ASP A 344 7.31 6.00 -10.59
CA ASP A 344 7.95 5.02 -11.45
C ASP A 344 9.04 5.68 -12.29
N GLY A 345 8.78 6.89 -12.80
CA GLY A 345 9.78 7.70 -13.51
C GLY A 345 10.98 8.05 -12.64
N LEU A 346 10.74 8.48 -11.39
CA LEU A 346 11.79 8.79 -10.41
C LEU A 346 12.60 7.54 -10.02
N LYS A 347 11.93 6.40 -9.82
CA LYS A 347 12.59 5.10 -9.55
C LYS A 347 13.47 4.66 -10.72
N ALA A 348 12.95 4.73 -11.95
CA ALA A 348 13.68 4.35 -13.16
C ALA A 348 14.89 5.27 -13.41
N GLY A 349 14.72 6.59 -13.25
CA GLY A 349 15.82 7.56 -13.39
C GLY A 349 16.94 7.32 -12.37
N LYS A 350 16.58 7.09 -11.10
CA LYS A 350 17.53 6.71 -10.05
C LYS A 350 18.24 5.38 -10.37
N ALA A 351 17.51 4.37 -10.84
CA ALA A 351 18.09 3.07 -11.21
C ALA A 351 19.11 3.19 -12.35
N ALA A 352 18.79 3.95 -13.41
CA ALA A 352 19.69 4.21 -14.53
C ALA A 352 20.97 4.96 -14.07
N ALA A 353 20.82 6.03 -13.29
CA ALA A 353 21.96 6.79 -12.76
C ALA A 353 22.86 5.95 -11.82
N GLN A 354 22.28 5.08 -10.98
CA GLN A 354 23.07 4.17 -10.14
C GLN A 354 23.78 3.09 -10.97
N GLY A 355 23.14 2.59 -12.03
CA GLY A 355 23.74 1.66 -12.98
C GLY A 355 24.93 2.24 -13.74
N LEU A 356 24.81 3.47 -14.25
CA LEU A 356 25.92 4.23 -14.86
C LEU A 356 27.10 4.39 -13.89
N LEU A 357 26.83 4.68 -12.61
CA LEU A 357 27.86 4.80 -11.57
C LEU A 357 28.42 3.46 -11.07
N GLY A 358 28.12 2.33 -11.72
CA GLY A 358 28.57 0.98 -11.33
C GLY A 358 28.04 0.48 -9.99
N LYS A 359 27.07 1.18 -9.38
CA LYS A 359 26.55 0.87 -8.04
C LYS A 359 25.41 -0.13 -8.16
N LYS A 360 25.59 -1.33 -7.60
CA LYS A 360 24.54 -2.38 -7.55
C LYS A 360 23.26 -1.82 -6.96
N PHE A 361 22.20 -1.78 -7.77
CA PHE A 361 20.86 -1.41 -7.34
C PHE A 361 20.03 -2.68 -7.15
N GLN A 362 19.58 -2.94 -5.92
CA GLN A 362 18.39 -3.77 -5.72
C GLN A 362 17.17 -2.90 -6.00
N LEU A 363 16.32 -3.34 -6.93
CA LEU A 363 15.05 -2.68 -7.17
C LEU A 363 14.18 -2.83 -5.91
N LEU A 364 13.96 -1.72 -5.20
CA LEU A 364 13.12 -1.68 -4.01
C LEU A 364 11.66 -1.99 -4.35
N ARG A 365 11.32 -3.30 -4.42
CA ARG A 365 9.96 -3.77 -4.09
C ARG A 365 9.63 -3.18 -2.72
N ASN A 366 8.55 -2.40 -2.62
CA ASN A 366 8.28 -1.48 -1.50
C ASN A 366 8.69 -2.08 -0.14
N PRO A 367 9.73 -1.53 0.54
CA PRO A 367 10.04 -1.95 1.89
C PRO A 367 8.85 -1.62 2.79
N LYS A 368 8.42 -2.57 3.62
CA LYS A 368 7.47 -2.28 4.71
C LYS A 368 8.20 -1.35 5.70
N GLN A 369 7.90 -0.06 5.65
CA GLN A 369 8.54 0.93 6.50
C GLN A 369 8.10 0.72 7.96
N MET A 370 9.03 0.85 8.91
CA MET A 370 8.81 0.50 10.32
C MET A 370 9.04 1.71 11.25
N ILE A 371 8.37 1.69 12.40
CA ILE A 371 8.35 2.70 13.49
C ILE A 371 9.37 2.34 14.62
N PRO A 372 9.58 3.12 15.74
CA PRO A 372 8.89 4.33 16.26
C PRO A 372 9.88 5.55 16.41
N SER A 373 10.00 6.48 17.39
CA SER A 373 9.38 6.71 18.73
C SER A 373 9.68 8.14 19.31
N TRP A 374 8.71 8.87 19.95
CA TRP A 374 8.89 10.22 20.61
C TRP A 374 7.84 10.60 21.70
N THR A 375 8.15 11.11 22.90
CA THR A 375 7.24 11.33 24.08
C THR A 375 6.23 12.53 23.98
N GLU A 376 5.25 12.89 24.87
CA GLU A 376 4.88 12.48 26.27
C GLU A 376 3.38 12.74 26.74
N PHE A 377 2.84 11.89 27.65
CA PHE A 377 1.80 12.03 28.72
C PHE A 377 0.65 13.14 28.74
N SER A 378 -0.65 12.81 28.45
CA SER A 378 -1.91 13.19 29.24
C SER A 378 -3.29 12.88 28.59
N TYR A 379 -4.24 12.15 29.22
CA TYR A 379 -5.47 11.74 28.48
C TYR A 379 -6.52 12.83 28.26
N ARG A 380 -6.42 13.43 27.08
CA ARG A 380 -7.44 14.25 26.41
C ARG A 380 -7.71 13.65 25.04
N LEU A 381 -8.97 13.57 24.65
CA LEU A 381 -9.41 13.34 23.28
C LEU A 381 -9.57 14.71 22.59
N VAL A 382 -9.05 14.87 21.37
CA VAL A 382 -9.26 16.09 20.57
C VAL A 382 -9.91 15.74 19.23
N GLU A 383 -11.03 16.38 18.94
CA GLU A 383 -11.87 16.18 17.75
C GLU A 383 -12.49 17.51 17.31
N GLY A 384 -12.29 17.93 16.06
CA GLY A 384 -12.94 19.14 15.51
C GLY A 384 -12.68 20.46 16.27
N GLY A 385 -11.60 20.54 17.06
CA GLY A 385 -11.31 21.66 17.97
C GLY A 385 -11.89 21.50 19.38
N SER A 386 -12.83 20.57 19.59
CA SER A 386 -13.35 20.19 20.91
C SER A 386 -12.39 19.26 21.66
N VAL A 387 -12.35 19.37 22.99
CA VAL A 387 -11.45 18.59 23.85
C VAL A 387 -12.24 17.87 24.95
N LEU A 388 -12.35 16.54 24.85
CA LEU A 388 -12.98 15.72 25.90
C LEU A 388 -11.89 15.14 26.81
N SER A 389 -11.91 15.53 28.08
CA SER A 389 -10.94 15.05 29.09
C SER A 389 -11.57 13.96 29.95
N PHE A 390 -10.82 12.87 30.22
CA PHE A 390 -11.34 11.70 30.92
C PHE A 390 -10.49 11.34 32.14
N GLY A 391 -11.14 11.05 33.26
CA GLY A 391 -10.52 10.84 34.57
C GLY A 391 -10.45 12.12 35.41
N LYS A 392 -10.29 11.97 36.74
CA LYS A 392 -10.01 13.11 37.62
C LYS A 392 -8.52 13.41 37.60
N VAL A 393 -8.15 14.68 37.41
CA VAL A 393 -6.79 15.13 37.67
C VAL A 393 -6.55 15.05 39.18
N CYS A 394 -5.52 14.32 39.59
CA CYS A 394 -4.98 14.35 40.94
C CYS A 394 -3.47 14.13 40.87
N ASP A 395 -2.75 14.64 41.87
CA ASP A 395 -1.28 14.72 41.85
C ASP A 395 -0.58 13.36 41.99
N LYS A 396 -1.36 12.29 42.19
CA LYS A 396 -0.91 10.90 42.21
C LYS A 396 -1.00 10.20 40.85
N CYS A 397 -1.66 10.79 39.84
CA CYS A 397 -1.80 10.21 38.50
C CYS A 397 -0.58 10.50 37.60
N ARG A 398 0.41 9.59 37.63
CA ARG A 398 1.60 9.65 36.76
C ARG A 398 1.30 9.31 35.29
N ILE A 399 0.51 8.26 35.02
CA ILE A 399 0.25 7.74 33.66
C ILE A 399 -0.94 8.45 32.99
N LYS A 400 -0.80 8.69 31.68
CA LYS A 400 -1.38 9.85 30.97
C LYS A 400 -1.21 9.63 29.44
N SER A 401 -2.15 9.96 28.53
CA SER A 401 -1.90 9.83 27.05
C SER A 401 -2.84 10.65 26.14
N VAL A 402 -2.38 11.70 25.44
CA VAL A 402 -3.27 12.53 24.59
C VAL A 402 -3.55 11.78 23.28
N MET A 403 -4.83 11.60 22.94
CA MET A 403 -5.26 10.97 21.68
C MET A 403 -5.98 12.00 20.78
N ARG A 404 -5.48 12.22 19.57
CA ARG A 404 -6.12 13.06 18.56
C ARG A 404 -6.73 12.15 17.49
N VAL A 405 -8.05 12.25 17.33
CA VAL A 405 -8.76 11.59 16.22
C VAL A 405 -8.69 12.55 15.04
N HIS A 406 -8.06 12.09 13.95
CA HIS A 406 -7.95 12.86 12.71
C HIS A 406 -9.07 12.51 11.72
N ASP A 407 -9.67 11.31 11.88
CA ASP A 407 -10.63 10.72 10.96
C ASP A 407 -11.76 10.01 11.74
N PRO A 408 -13.04 10.37 11.51
CA PRO A 408 -14.20 9.69 12.09
C PRO A 408 -14.27 8.16 11.86
N LEU A 409 -13.55 7.61 10.87
CA LEU A 409 -13.38 6.16 10.72
C LEU A 409 -12.87 5.45 11.98
N PHE A 410 -12.12 6.15 12.84
CA PHE A 410 -11.71 5.67 14.15
C PHE A 410 -12.91 5.09 14.93
N TYR A 411 -14.00 5.86 15.03
CA TYR A 411 -15.20 5.45 15.77
C TYR A 411 -15.89 4.26 15.12
N TRP A 412 -15.97 4.24 13.79
CA TRP A 412 -16.58 3.14 13.05
C TRP A 412 -15.79 1.82 13.21
N LYS A 413 -14.47 1.87 13.07
CA LYS A 413 -13.59 0.71 13.25
C LYS A 413 -13.62 0.19 14.69
N VAL A 414 -13.47 1.06 15.68
CA VAL A 414 -13.52 0.64 17.10
C VAL A 414 -14.89 0.05 17.47
N ALA A 415 -16.00 0.57 16.92
CA ALA A 415 -17.34 0.06 17.19
C ALA A 415 -17.68 -1.25 16.44
N THR A 416 -17.12 -1.48 15.25
CA THR A 416 -17.43 -2.67 14.42
C THR A 416 -16.42 -3.81 14.51
N GLU A 417 -15.16 -3.50 14.80
CA GLU A 417 -14.02 -4.42 14.75
C GLU A 417 -13.25 -4.48 16.09
N GLY A 418 -13.66 -3.70 17.09
CA GLY A 418 -13.20 -3.80 18.48
C GLY A 418 -11.70 -3.57 18.63
N ASN A 419 -11.00 -4.49 19.29
CA ASN A 419 -9.54 -4.40 19.49
C ASN A 419 -8.76 -4.45 18.17
N LEU A 420 -9.23 -5.19 17.17
CA LEU A 420 -8.61 -5.21 15.83
C LEU A 420 -8.92 -3.90 15.09
N GLY A 421 -10.14 -3.39 15.21
CA GLY A 421 -10.53 -2.07 14.70
C GLY A 421 -9.69 -0.93 15.27
N LEU A 422 -9.37 -0.98 16.56
CA LEU A 422 -8.47 -0.04 17.23
C LEU A 422 -7.03 -0.14 16.67
N ALA A 423 -6.51 -1.36 16.47
CA ALA A 423 -5.19 -1.56 15.91
C ALA A 423 -5.10 -1.10 14.44
N GLU A 424 -6.07 -1.45 13.60
CA GLU A 424 -6.15 -1.00 12.21
C GLU A 424 -6.34 0.52 12.11
N ALA A 425 -7.17 1.13 12.97
CA ALA A 425 -7.34 2.59 12.99
C ALA A 425 -6.07 3.35 13.44
N TYR A 426 -5.18 2.70 14.20
CA TYR A 426 -3.87 3.24 14.55
C TYR A 426 -2.87 3.10 13.40
N ILE A 427 -2.78 1.89 12.82
CA ILE A 427 -1.89 1.59 11.68
C ILE A 427 -2.23 2.47 10.47
N ASN A 428 -3.51 2.70 10.22
CA ASN A 428 -4.00 3.53 9.11
C ASN A 428 -3.99 5.05 9.44
N GLY A 429 -3.53 5.45 10.63
CA GLY A 429 -3.42 6.87 11.02
C GLY A 429 -4.74 7.61 11.28
N CYS A 430 -5.89 6.92 11.33
CA CYS A 430 -7.20 7.53 11.61
C CYS A 430 -7.22 8.27 12.96
N PHE A 431 -6.39 7.82 13.90
CA PHE A 431 -6.04 8.56 15.10
C PHE A 431 -4.53 8.45 15.35
N SER A 432 -3.97 9.44 16.04
CA SER A 432 -2.63 9.33 16.61
C SER A 432 -2.65 9.78 18.06
N PHE A 433 -1.59 9.46 18.78
CA PHE A 433 -1.30 10.13 20.04
C PHE A 433 -0.52 11.43 19.75
N LEU A 434 -0.55 12.37 20.69
CA LEU A 434 0.36 13.53 20.70
C LEU A 434 1.79 13.05 21.04
N ASP A 435 1.85 12.09 21.96
CA ASP A 435 3.00 11.30 22.40
C ASP A 435 3.16 10.06 21.52
N LYS A 436 4.18 10.02 20.67
CA LYS A 436 4.50 8.94 19.71
C LYS A 436 5.45 7.86 20.26
N ARG A 437 5.85 7.88 21.54
CA ARG A 437 6.64 6.83 22.23
C ARG A 437 5.68 6.06 23.08
N GLU A 438 5.21 6.73 24.11
CA GLU A 438 4.47 6.15 25.19
C GLU A 438 2.98 6.39 25.03
N GLY A 439 2.50 7.21 24.09
CA GLY A 439 1.05 7.46 23.98
C GLY A 439 0.24 6.18 23.79
N LEU A 440 0.75 5.25 22.97
CA LEU A 440 0.16 3.91 22.81
C LEU A 440 0.42 3.01 24.03
N LEU A 441 1.64 3.00 24.59
CA LEU A 441 1.94 2.18 25.78
C LEU A 441 1.12 2.63 26.99
N ASN A 442 1.10 3.92 27.27
CA ASN A 442 0.28 4.60 28.28
C ASN A 442 -1.21 4.34 28.08
N LEU A 443 -1.73 4.28 26.84
CA LEU A 443 -3.11 3.83 26.63
C LEU A 443 -3.28 2.38 27.10
N PHE A 444 -2.37 1.47 26.74
CA PHE A 444 -2.42 0.09 27.24
C PHE A 444 -2.24 -0.01 28.76
N LEU A 445 -1.34 0.75 29.38
CA LEU A 445 -1.15 0.81 30.83
C LEU A 445 -2.41 1.34 31.54
N ILE A 446 -3.05 2.39 31.02
CA ILE A 446 -4.35 2.89 31.51
C ILE A 446 -5.42 1.79 31.38
N LEU A 447 -5.49 1.08 30.25
CA LEU A 447 -6.44 -0.02 30.04
C LEU A 447 -6.17 -1.24 30.94
N ILE A 448 -4.91 -1.52 31.28
CA ILE A 448 -4.50 -2.59 32.19
C ILE A 448 -4.86 -2.23 33.64
N VAL A 449 -4.52 -1.02 34.10
CA VAL A 449 -4.85 -0.55 35.46
C VAL A 449 -6.36 -0.47 35.68
N ASN A 450 -7.14 -0.15 34.65
CA ASN A 450 -8.62 -0.10 34.72
C ASN A 450 -9.31 -1.43 34.36
N ARG A 451 -8.56 -2.53 34.20
CA ARG A 451 -9.09 -3.82 33.72
C ARG A 451 -10.22 -4.38 34.59
N ASP A 452 -10.09 -4.29 35.91
CA ASP A 452 -11.04 -4.90 36.84
C ASP A 452 -12.27 -4.03 37.13
N VAL A 453 -12.15 -2.69 37.08
CA VAL A 453 -13.31 -1.77 37.08
C VAL A 453 -14.25 -2.10 35.92
N ARG A 454 -13.67 -2.44 34.76
CA ARG A 454 -14.40 -2.87 33.55
C ARG A 454 -15.15 -4.20 33.71
N ARG A 455 -14.85 -4.99 34.76
CA ARG A 455 -15.52 -6.25 35.09
C ARG A 455 -16.84 -6.00 35.83
N SER A 456 -16.86 -5.08 36.79
CA SER A 456 -18.07 -4.68 37.54
C SER A 456 -19.10 -3.95 36.67
N CYS A 457 -18.66 -3.03 35.79
CA CYS A 457 -19.56 -2.25 34.94
C CYS A 457 -20.36 -3.08 33.91
N ARG A 458 -20.08 -4.38 33.73
CA ARG A 458 -20.89 -5.26 32.88
C ARG A 458 -22.29 -5.55 33.44
N SER A 459 -22.51 -5.36 34.75
CA SER A 459 -23.81 -5.59 35.39
C SER A 459 -24.87 -4.53 35.02
N ALA A 460 -24.44 -3.34 34.58
CA ALA A 460 -25.31 -2.17 34.34
C ALA A 460 -26.12 -2.20 33.01
N ARG A 461 -26.29 -3.37 32.37
CA ARG A 461 -27.05 -3.50 31.10
C ARG A 461 -28.42 -4.18 31.31
N LYS A 462 -29.31 -3.53 32.06
CA LYS A 462 -30.76 -3.79 32.05
C LYS A 462 -31.51 -2.46 31.89
N GLY A 463 -32.33 -2.35 30.85
CA GLY A 463 -33.12 -1.16 30.51
C GLY A 463 -32.47 -0.26 29.46
N GLY A 464 -33.12 -0.12 28.30
CA GLY A 464 -32.69 0.74 27.20
C GLY A 464 -33.47 0.47 25.92
N ARG A 465 -34.01 1.52 25.28
CA ARG A 465 -34.76 1.42 24.01
C ARG A 465 -33.81 1.20 22.82
N TRP A 466 -34.36 0.81 21.66
CA TRP A 466 -33.60 0.68 20.41
C TRP A 466 -32.77 1.94 20.13
N THR A 467 -31.46 1.77 19.96
CA THR A 467 -30.52 2.81 19.54
C THR A 467 -29.64 2.31 18.39
N PRO A 468 -29.10 3.20 17.53
CA PRO A 468 -28.31 2.80 16.35
C PRO A 468 -27.11 1.89 16.67
N LEU A 469 -26.54 2.01 17.87
CA LEU A 469 -25.46 1.15 18.38
C LEU A 469 -25.83 -0.35 18.38
N HIS A 470 -27.11 -0.72 18.55
CA HIS A 470 -27.53 -2.12 18.42
C HIS A 470 -27.46 -2.64 16.99
N LEU A 471 -27.65 -1.79 15.98
CA LEU A 471 -27.51 -2.18 14.58
C LEU A 471 -26.02 -2.42 14.24
N ILE A 472 -25.15 -1.51 14.68
CA ILE A 472 -23.69 -1.60 14.55
C ILE A 472 -23.17 -2.87 15.25
N ALA A 473 -23.61 -3.14 16.48
CA ALA A 473 -23.24 -4.35 17.22
C ALA A 473 -23.72 -5.64 16.53
N ARG A 474 -24.91 -5.64 15.90
CA ARG A 474 -25.39 -6.80 15.13
C ARG A 474 -24.59 -7.04 13.84
N LEU A 475 -24.18 -5.98 13.16
CA LEU A 475 -23.31 -6.06 11.97
C LEU A 475 -21.89 -6.54 12.33
N ALA A 476 -21.34 -6.06 13.45
CA ALA A 476 -20.09 -6.55 14.01
C ALA A 476 -20.17 -8.05 14.33
N HIS A 477 -21.25 -8.47 15.00
CA HIS A 477 -21.45 -9.86 15.42
C HIS A 477 -21.68 -10.81 14.23
N SER A 478 -22.43 -10.41 13.19
CA SER A 478 -22.59 -11.22 11.98
C SER A 478 -21.31 -11.33 11.16
N LYS A 479 -20.52 -10.25 11.05
CA LYS A 479 -19.17 -10.26 10.43
C LYS A 479 -18.22 -11.20 11.20
N TYR A 480 -18.28 -11.20 12.53
CA TYR A 480 -17.52 -12.10 13.37
C TYR A 480 -17.92 -13.57 13.17
N ILE A 481 -19.22 -13.91 13.27
CA ILE A 481 -19.73 -15.28 13.09
C ILE A 481 -19.42 -15.81 11.69
N LEU A 482 -19.58 -15.02 10.63
CA LEU A 482 -19.21 -15.43 9.27
C LEU A 482 -17.71 -15.76 9.15
N ARG A 483 -16.84 -14.97 9.80
CA ARG A 483 -15.38 -15.21 9.82
C ARG A 483 -15.00 -16.44 10.63
N GLU A 484 -15.78 -16.79 11.65
CA GLU A 484 -15.57 -17.95 12.54
C GLU A 484 -16.09 -19.25 11.89
N VAL A 485 -17.30 -19.24 11.33
CA VAL A 485 -17.89 -20.38 10.59
C VAL A 485 -17.09 -20.70 9.31
N SER A 486 -16.49 -19.69 8.67
CA SER A 486 -15.57 -19.86 7.53
C SER A 486 -14.19 -20.41 7.93
N ARG A 487 -13.90 -20.62 9.23
CA ARG A 487 -12.59 -21.04 9.74
C ARG A 487 -12.70 -22.33 10.56
N LYS A 488 -13.07 -23.44 9.92
CA LYS A 488 -12.95 -24.78 10.50
C LYS A 488 -11.47 -25.09 10.75
N ASN A 489 -11.10 -25.32 12.02
CA ASN A 489 -9.75 -25.69 12.45
C ASN A 489 -9.40 -27.15 12.05
N THR A 490 -9.18 -27.40 10.77
CA THR A 490 -8.57 -28.65 10.29
C THR A 490 -7.06 -28.62 10.56
N VAL A 491 -6.43 -29.77 10.80
CA VAL A 491 -4.97 -29.85 11.03
C VAL A 491 -4.17 -29.17 9.91
N THR A 492 -4.61 -29.35 8.65
CA THR A 492 -4.01 -28.70 7.47
C THR A 492 -4.15 -27.18 7.49
N GLN A 493 -5.32 -26.64 7.86
CA GLN A 493 -5.49 -25.18 7.94
C GLN A 493 -4.79 -24.59 9.16
N THR A 494 -4.77 -25.28 10.29
CA THR A 494 -3.99 -24.90 11.48
C THR A 494 -2.50 -24.83 11.14
N ARG A 495 -1.95 -25.82 10.44
CA ARG A 495 -0.55 -25.81 9.95
C ARG A 495 -0.29 -24.60 9.03
N ARG A 496 -1.19 -24.31 8.08
CA ARG A 496 -1.09 -23.14 7.18
C ARG A 496 -1.18 -21.80 7.92
N ASN A 497 -2.04 -21.69 8.92
CA ASN A 497 -2.15 -20.49 9.75
C ASN A 497 -0.90 -20.28 10.63
N ILE A 498 -0.29 -21.38 11.09
CA ILE A 498 0.92 -21.37 11.92
C ILE A 498 2.14 -20.96 11.09
N SER A 499 2.35 -21.51 9.89
CA SER A 499 3.45 -21.06 9.03
C SER A 499 3.31 -19.58 8.63
N GLN A 500 2.10 -19.12 8.32
CA GLN A 500 1.81 -17.70 8.06
C GLN A 500 2.10 -16.76 9.24
N HIS A 501 2.26 -17.28 10.48
CA HIS A 501 2.50 -16.48 11.67
C HIS A 501 3.92 -16.63 12.25
N TYR A 502 4.52 -17.83 12.15
CA TYR A 502 5.81 -18.17 12.75
C TYR A 502 6.94 -18.40 11.74
N ASP A 503 6.64 -18.66 10.45
CA ASP A 503 7.64 -18.66 9.36
C ASP A 503 7.69 -17.28 8.65
N LEU A 504 7.18 -16.22 9.28
CA LEU A 504 7.68 -14.86 9.02
C LEU A 504 9.17 -14.85 9.39
N SER A 505 10.03 -14.27 8.54
CA SER A 505 11.48 -14.52 8.64
C SER A 505 12.05 -14.14 10.00
N ASN A 506 13.15 -14.80 10.39
CA ASN A 506 13.84 -14.51 11.65
C ASN A 506 14.25 -13.02 11.75
N ASP A 507 14.48 -12.35 10.62
CA ASP A 507 14.73 -10.90 10.53
C ASP A 507 13.51 -10.07 10.96
N PHE A 508 12.28 -10.51 10.65
CA PHE A 508 11.07 -9.81 11.11
C PHE A 508 10.94 -9.85 12.63
N PHE A 509 11.28 -10.97 13.26
CA PHE A 509 11.22 -11.13 14.71
C PHE A 509 12.38 -10.43 15.44
N SER A 510 13.59 -10.40 14.86
CA SER A 510 14.75 -9.70 15.46
C SER A 510 14.61 -8.18 15.50
N LEU A 511 13.64 -7.61 14.77
CA LEU A 511 13.29 -6.18 14.83
C LEU A 511 12.60 -5.76 16.15
N PHE A 512 12.11 -6.71 16.95
CA PHE A 512 11.41 -6.41 18.23
C PHE A 512 11.66 -7.41 19.37
N LEU A 513 12.35 -8.52 19.12
CA LEU A 513 12.90 -9.40 20.16
C LEU A 513 14.35 -8.99 20.49
N ASP A 514 14.85 -9.39 21.66
CA ASP A 514 16.27 -9.30 21.99
C ASP A 514 17.09 -10.41 21.30
N LYS A 515 18.42 -10.37 21.46
CA LYS A 515 19.35 -11.34 20.85
C LYS A 515 19.03 -12.81 21.16
N SER A 516 18.40 -13.11 22.30
CA SER A 516 18.01 -14.50 22.62
C SER A 516 16.81 -15.01 21.81
N MET A 517 16.18 -14.15 20.99
CA MET A 517 14.94 -14.42 20.27
C MET A 517 13.81 -14.96 21.17
N THR A 518 13.83 -14.59 22.45
CA THR A 518 12.88 -15.12 23.44
C THR A 518 11.52 -14.42 23.29
N TYR A 519 10.53 -15.12 22.74
CA TYR A 519 9.15 -14.61 22.67
C TYR A 519 8.46 -14.58 24.06
N SER A 520 7.37 -13.83 24.16
CA SER A 520 6.64 -13.52 25.40
C SER A 520 7.43 -12.69 26.43
N CYS A 521 6.73 -12.14 27.42
CA CYS A 521 7.24 -11.16 28.40
C CYS A 521 8.48 -11.63 29.19
N ALA A 522 9.29 -10.67 29.63
CA ALA A 522 10.52 -10.85 30.39
C ALA A 522 10.33 -10.59 31.90
N VAL A 523 11.30 -10.95 32.74
CA VAL A 523 11.26 -10.71 34.20
C VAL A 523 12.30 -9.65 34.58
N PHE A 524 11.89 -8.39 34.52
CA PHE A 524 12.67 -7.23 34.96
C PHE A 524 12.80 -7.19 36.49
N LYS A 525 13.98 -6.81 36.98
CA LYS A 525 14.25 -6.50 38.39
C LYS A 525 14.21 -5.00 38.67
N MET A 526 14.50 -4.19 37.65
CA MET A 526 14.54 -2.72 37.70
C MET A 526 13.96 -2.14 36.40
N GLU A 527 13.46 -0.91 36.46
CA GLU A 527 12.72 -0.26 35.36
C GLU A 527 13.59 0.00 34.11
N ASN A 528 14.87 0.38 34.31
CA ASN A 528 15.83 0.68 33.24
C ASN A 528 16.76 -0.49 32.89
N GLU A 529 16.33 -1.73 33.14
CA GLU A 529 17.12 -2.94 32.85
C GLU A 529 16.93 -3.41 31.40
N SER A 530 17.98 -3.96 30.77
CA SER A 530 17.88 -4.41 29.37
C SER A 530 16.98 -5.64 29.22
N LEU A 531 16.25 -5.71 28.10
CA LEU A 531 15.38 -6.84 27.77
C LEU A 531 16.14 -8.17 27.79
N GLU A 532 17.38 -8.19 27.26
CA GLU A 532 18.29 -9.34 27.27
C GLU A 532 18.51 -9.91 28.69
N VAL A 533 18.85 -9.05 29.67
CA VAL A 533 19.05 -9.47 31.07
C VAL A 533 17.74 -9.94 31.72
N ALA A 534 16.62 -9.25 31.44
CA ALA A 534 15.31 -9.62 31.94
C ALA A 534 14.79 -10.95 31.36
N GLN A 535 15.15 -11.29 30.12
CA GLN A 535 14.82 -12.56 29.48
C GLN A 535 15.70 -13.70 29.99
N GLN A 536 17.02 -13.49 30.11
CA GLN A 536 17.91 -14.50 30.72
C GLN A 536 17.48 -14.84 32.15
N ARG A 537 17.08 -13.83 32.95
CA ARG A 537 16.48 -14.06 34.28
C ARG A 537 15.21 -14.90 34.23
N LYS A 538 14.30 -14.65 33.29
CA LYS A 538 13.10 -15.46 33.07
C LYS A 538 13.45 -16.92 32.78
N LEU A 539 14.42 -17.18 31.90
CA LEU A 539 14.84 -18.53 31.55
C LEU A 539 15.36 -19.28 32.77
N SER A 540 16.31 -18.72 33.53
CA SER A 540 16.79 -19.33 34.78
C SER A 540 15.70 -19.49 35.83
N LEU A 541 14.82 -18.50 36.03
CA LEU A 541 13.67 -18.63 36.96
C LEU A 541 12.68 -19.74 36.56
N LEU A 542 12.54 -20.07 35.27
CA LEU A 542 11.73 -21.20 34.83
C LEU A 542 12.43 -22.53 35.18
N ILE A 543 13.73 -22.64 34.90
CA ILE A 543 14.57 -23.80 35.21
C ILE A 543 14.59 -24.08 36.72
N ASP A 544 14.76 -23.04 37.54
CA ASP A 544 14.81 -23.13 39.00
C ASP A 544 13.44 -23.52 39.59
N LYS A 545 12.34 -22.92 39.11
CA LYS A 545 10.98 -23.26 39.57
C LYS A 545 10.55 -24.67 39.16
N ALA A 546 10.95 -25.12 37.97
CA ALA A 546 10.78 -26.50 37.52
C ALA A 546 11.75 -27.48 38.22
N LYS A 547 12.72 -26.99 39.00
CA LYS A 547 13.72 -27.77 39.76
C LYS A 547 14.47 -28.76 38.86
N VAL A 548 14.84 -28.32 37.66
CA VAL A 548 15.58 -29.14 36.69
C VAL A 548 16.96 -29.51 37.24
N LYS A 549 17.39 -30.76 37.00
CA LYS A 549 18.68 -31.30 37.44
C LYS A 549 19.34 -32.08 36.31
N ARG A 550 20.65 -32.31 36.42
CA ARG A 550 21.46 -33.07 35.45
C ARG A 550 20.87 -34.42 35.02
N GLY A 551 20.22 -35.14 35.93
CA GLY A 551 19.58 -36.44 35.66
C GLY A 551 18.20 -36.36 35.00
N HIS A 552 17.64 -35.18 34.76
CA HIS A 552 16.32 -35.02 34.15
C HIS A 552 16.40 -34.97 32.62
N HIS A 553 15.28 -35.31 31.97
CA HIS A 553 15.04 -35.07 30.54
C HIS A 553 13.83 -34.14 30.42
N VAL A 554 14.04 -32.95 29.87
CA VAL A 554 13.00 -31.93 29.66
C VAL A 554 12.41 -32.05 28.26
N LEU A 555 11.08 -32.04 28.15
CA LEU A 555 10.34 -31.90 26.89
C LEU A 555 9.71 -30.52 26.83
N ASP A 556 9.93 -29.79 25.75
CA ASP A 556 9.47 -28.41 25.55
C ASP A 556 8.66 -28.31 24.25
N ILE A 557 7.35 -28.03 24.38
CA ILE A 557 6.39 -28.02 23.28
C ILE A 557 6.07 -26.56 22.93
N GLY A 558 6.59 -26.10 21.80
CA GLY A 558 6.63 -24.69 21.42
C GLY A 558 7.96 -24.02 21.73
N SER A 559 9.08 -24.75 21.64
CA SER A 559 10.42 -24.34 22.07
C SER A 559 11.02 -23.12 21.35
N GLY A 560 10.32 -22.57 20.35
CA GLY A 560 10.71 -21.39 19.59
C GLY A 560 12.13 -21.50 19.03
N TRP A 561 12.90 -20.43 19.23
CA TRP A 561 14.29 -20.29 18.79
C TRP A 561 15.33 -21.02 19.69
N GLY A 562 14.90 -21.86 20.64
CA GLY A 562 15.78 -22.75 21.41
C GLY A 562 16.49 -22.13 22.62
N SER A 563 16.22 -20.87 22.94
CA SER A 563 16.87 -20.11 24.03
C SER A 563 16.76 -20.79 25.40
N LEU A 564 15.59 -21.35 25.73
CA LEU A 564 15.39 -22.11 26.97
C LEU A 564 16.16 -23.44 26.99
N ALA A 565 16.30 -24.11 25.84
CA ALA A 565 17.08 -25.35 25.72
C ALA A 565 18.56 -25.10 26.03
N ILE A 566 19.15 -24.07 25.42
CA ILE A 566 20.54 -23.67 25.63
C ILE A 566 20.78 -23.33 27.10
N GLN A 567 19.89 -22.55 27.73
CA GLN A 567 20.03 -22.16 29.14
C GLN A 567 19.83 -23.35 30.09
N ALA A 568 18.86 -24.23 29.86
CA ALA A 568 18.60 -25.39 30.71
C ALA A 568 19.77 -26.39 30.69
N VAL A 569 20.31 -26.68 29.51
CA VAL A 569 21.48 -27.55 29.35
C VAL A 569 22.73 -26.91 29.97
N LYS A 570 23.01 -25.62 29.72
CA LYS A 570 24.16 -24.93 30.33
C LYS A 570 24.07 -24.78 31.85
N GLN A 571 22.89 -24.51 32.39
CA GLN A 571 22.70 -24.29 33.83
C GLN A 571 22.67 -25.59 34.65
N THR A 572 22.23 -26.72 34.06
CA THR A 572 21.97 -27.95 34.83
C THR A 572 22.61 -29.22 34.28
N GLY A 573 23.03 -29.24 33.01
CA GLY A 573 23.50 -30.45 32.32
C GLY A 573 22.41 -31.50 32.06
N CYS A 574 21.13 -31.12 32.10
CA CYS A 574 20.00 -32.02 31.79
C CYS A 574 19.95 -32.40 30.30
N LYS A 575 19.22 -33.48 29.97
CA LYS A 575 18.79 -33.73 28.58
C LYS A 575 17.61 -32.82 28.23
N TYR A 576 17.52 -32.38 26.98
CA TYR A 576 16.46 -31.49 26.51
C TYR A 576 15.97 -31.93 25.12
N THR A 577 14.66 -31.91 24.90
CA THR A 577 14.03 -32.13 23.60
C THR A 577 13.06 -31.00 23.33
N GLY A 578 13.41 -30.14 22.39
CA GLY A 578 12.52 -29.07 21.90
C GLY A 578 11.69 -29.53 20.71
N VAL A 579 10.43 -29.14 20.69
CA VAL A 579 9.50 -29.32 19.56
C VAL A 579 9.00 -27.94 19.15
N THR A 580 9.19 -27.58 17.88
CA THR A 580 8.55 -26.40 17.26
C THR A 580 7.86 -26.78 15.95
N LEU A 581 6.89 -25.97 15.54
CA LEU A 581 6.12 -26.13 14.31
C LEU A 581 6.66 -25.29 13.15
N SER A 582 7.59 -24.36 13.41
CA SER A 582 8.27 -23.54 12.41
C SER A 582 9.59 -24.16 11.98
N ALA A 583 9.83 -24.22 10.67
CA ALA A 583 11.09 -24.70 10.12
C ALA A 583 12.23 -23.70 10.33
N GLU A 584 11.94 -22.40 10.25
CA GLU A 584 12.95 -21.34 10.40
C GLU A 584 13.37 -21.13 11.87
N GLN A 585 12.46 -21.35 12.83
CA GLN A 585 12.81 -21.43 14.25
C GLN A 585 13.71 -22.63 14.56
N HIS A 586 13.38 -23.81 14.01
CA HIS A 586 14.18 -25.03 14.18
C HIS A 586 15.61 -24.88 13.61
N LYS A 587 15.75 -24.39 12.38
CA LYS A 587 17.07 -24.10 11.77
C LYS A 587 17.89 -23.10 12.59
N TYR A 588 17.24 -22.06 13.11
CA TYR A 588 17.89 -21.08 13.98
C TYR A 588 18.37 -21.74 15.27
N ALA A 589 17.48 -22.47 15.97
CA ALA A 589 17.80 -23.16 17.22
C ALA A 589 18.94 -24.17 17.05
N GLU A 590 19.00 -24.92 15.95
CA GLU A 590 20.13 -25.82 15.67
C GLU A 590 21.46 -25.09 15.52
N ARG A 591 21.47 -23.92 14.86
CA ARG A 591 22.68 -23.10 14.72
C ARG A 591 23.14 -22.58 16.08
N GLU A 592 22.25 -21.94 16.84
CA GLU A 592 22.59 -21.40 18.16
C GLU A 592 23.07 -22.48 19.13
N VAL A 593 22.51 -23.69 19.08
CA VAL A 593 22.96 -24.83 19.91
C VAL A 593 24.37 -25.30 19.53
N ARG A 594 24.71 -25.32 18.23
CA ARG A 594 26.07 -25.63 17.75
C ARG A 594 27.06 -24.53 18.13
N GLU A 595 26.73 -23.26 17.91
CA GLU A 595 27.55 -22.11 18.31
C GLU A 595 27.71 -22.01 19.83
N ALA A 596 26.72 -22.47 20.59
CA ALA A 596 26.78 -22.60 22.05
C ALA A 596 27.67 -23.75 22.57
N GLY A 597 28.23 -24.58 21.69
CA GLY A 597 29.11 -25.70 22.03
C GLY A 597 28.37 -26.94 22.57
N LEU A 598 27.12 -27.16 22.17
CA LEU A 598 26.27 -28.24 22.67
C LEU A 598 25.94 -29.29 21.59
N GLU A 599 25.87 -30.56 21.98
CA GLU A 599 25.58 -31.67 21.05
C GLU A 599 24.10 -31.77 20.69
N VAL A 600 23.79 -31.81 19.39
CA VAL A 600 22.42 -32.02 18.88
C VAL A 600 22.17 -33.53 18.71
N SER A 601 21.63 -34.18 19.74
CA SER A 601 21.25 -35.60 19.67
C SER A 601 19.92 -35.82 18.92
N SER A 602 18.94 -34.92 19.08
CA SER A 602 17.75 -34.84 18.24
C SER A 602 16.93 -33.56 18.52
N MET A 603 16.66 -32.77 17.49
CA MET A 603 15.47 -31.93 17.40
C MET A 603 14.55 -32.56 16.35
N LEU A 604 13.26 -32.67 16.63
CA LEU A 604 12.32 -33.31 15.71
C LEU A 604 11.67 -32.26 14.78
N PRO A 605 11.95 -32.28 13.45
CA PRO A 605 11.16 -31.50 12.51
C PRO A 605 9.73 -32.07 12.43
N PRO A 606 8.72 -31.26 12.06
CA PRO A 606 7.37 -31.76 11.82
C PRO A 606 7.38 -32.78 10.67
N PRO A 607 6.97 -34.04 10.91
CA PRO A 607 5.53 -34.28 10.98
C PRO A 607 5.07 -35.33 12.02
N PHE A 608 5.67 -35.41 13.22
CA PHE A 608 5.23 -36.34 14.27
C PHE A 608 3.90 -35.97 14.95
N CYS A 609 2.79 -36.16 14.22
CA CYS A 609 1.41 -36.14 14.74
C CYS A 609 0.47 -36.98 13.85
N ASN A 610 0.88 -38.19 13.45
CA ASN A 610 0.10 -39.04 12.55
C ASN A 610 0.09 -40.53 12.93
N THR A 611 0.04 -40.84 14.22
CA THR A 611 -0.34 -42.14 14.79
C THR A 611 -0.85 -41.98 16.23
N ALA A 612 -1.76 -42.87 16.62
CA ALA A 612 -2.04 -43.22 18.02
C ALA A 612 -2.57 -44.67 18.03
N PRO A 613 -2.41 -45.45 19.11
CA PRO A 613 -1.65 -45.19 20.33
C PRO A 613 -0.28 -45.92 20.32
N LEU A 614 0.31 -46.11 21.51
CA LEU A 614 1.11 -47.30 21.85
C LEU A 614 0.18 -48.35 22.46
#